data_AF-X1SH13-F1
#
_entry.id   AF-X1SH13-F1
#
_cell.length_a   1.000
_cell.length_b   1.000
_cell.length_c   1.000
_cell.angle_alpha   90.00
_cell.angle_beta   90.00
_cell.angle_gamma   90.00
#
_symmetry.space_group_name_H-M   'P 1'
#
loop_
_entity.id
_entity.type
_entity.pdbx_description
1 polymer ?
#
loop_
_entity_poly.entity_id
_entity_poly.type
_entity_poly.pdbx_seq_one_letter_code
_entity_poly.pdbx_strand_id
1 'polypeptide(L)'
;IYAIGGHIGLPPNLTCVGTVEEYDPVTDTWTTKSPMSTPRMYFAACADNGKIYVIGGESTNFNETLSTIEEYDPATDTWTMKATMPTERGDFAACADYGKIYVIGGQNSLKVYSTEVYVYEPRGVPTFVEDSTPVEYSLLQNYPNPFNPSTTIGYQLDQAGMVNLVVYDLLGRKIATLVDEMKIPGSYSATWNADGYSSGVYFFRIDLGNSKVLTQKMMLVK
;
A
#
# COMPACT_ATOMS: atom_id res chain seq x y z
N ILE A 1 -1.67 17.52 -9.44
CA ILE A 1 -0.21 17.20 -9.49
C ILE A 1 0.51 18.32 -8.76
N TYR A 2 1.60 18.04 -8.03
CA TYR A 2 2.36 19.08 -7.33
C TYR A 2 3.77 19.20 -7.87
N ALA A 3 4.21 20.44 -8.13
CA ALA A 3 5.61 20.79 -8.31
C ALA A 3 6.08 21.53 -7.04
N ILE A 4 7.16 21.07 -6.44
CA ILE A 4 7.64 21.56 -5.15
C ILE A 4 9.13 21.85 -5.27
N GLY A 5 9.55 23.01 -4.77
CA GLY A 5 10.94 23.38 -4.57
C GLY A 5 11.81 23.35 -5.82
N GLY A 6 13.05 22.91 -5.66
CA GLY A 6 14.07 22.89 -6.70
C GLY A 6 14.92 24.15 -6.66
N HIS A 7 15.44 24.57 -7.80
CA HIS A 7 16.27 25.76 -7.91
C HIS A 7 15.97 26.55 -9.17
N ILE A 8 16.29 27.84 -9.10
CA ILE A 8 16.33 28.74 -10.25
C ILE A 8 17.78 29.17 -10.52
N GLY A 9 18.05 29.52 -11.78
CA GLY A 9 19.38 29.91 -12.22
C GLY A 9 20.36 28.76 -12.39
N LEU A 10 21.60 29.12 -12.70
CA LEU A 10 22.74 28.22 -12.90
C LEU A 10 23.89 28.66 -11.98
N PRO A 11 24.81 27.76 -11.62
CA PRO A 11 26.02 28.13 -10.89
C PRO A 11 26.78 29.27 -11.59
N PRO A 12 27.31 30.27 -10.85
CA PRO A 12 27.31 30.39 -9.38
C PRO A 12 26.06 31.04 -8.78
N ASN A 13 25.12 31.55 -9.59
CA ASN A 13 23.93 32.30 -9.13
C ASN A 13 22.69 31.42 -8.92
N LEU A 14 22.92 30.15 -8.58
CA LEU A 14 21.83 29.21 -8.30
C LEU A 14 21.14 29.61 -7.00
N THR A 15 19.82 29.51 -6.94
CA THR A 15 19.04 29.76 -5.71
C THR A 15 17.97 28.69 -5.55
N CYS A 16 17.99 27.98 -4.42
CA CYS A 16 16.92 27.07 -4.06
C CYS A 16 15.62 27.85 -3.84
N VAL A 17 14.50 27.28 -4.27
CA VAL A 17 13.18 27.90 -4.09
C VAL A 17 12.31 27.05 -3.17
N GLY A 18 11.43 27.73 -2.44
CA GLY A 18 10.40 27.12 -1.59
C GLY A 18 9.05 26.98 -2.27
N THR A 19 8.95 27.31 -3.56
CA THR A 19 7.69 27.44 -4.28
C THR A 19 6.97 26.11 -4.40
N VAL A 20 5.65 26.17 -4.30
CA VAL A 20 4.74 25.02 -4.44
C VAL A 20 3.67 25.42 -5.43
N GLU A 21 3.47 24.58 -6.44
CA GLU A 21 2.45 24.79 -7.46
C GLU A 21 1.63 23.52 -7.63
N GLU A 22 0.32 23.69 -7.65
CA GLU A 22 -0.65 22.62 -7.90
C GLU A 22 -1.19 22.74 -9.31
N TYR A 23 -1.02 21.68 -10.09
CA TYR A 23 -1.62 21.54 -11.42
C TYR A 23 -2.91 20.73 -11.35
N ASP A 24 -3.99 21.35 -11.85
CA ASP A 24 -5.27 20.71 -12.09
C ASP A 24 -5.37 20.28 -13.58
N PRO A 25 -5.39 18.96 -13.86
CA PRO A 25 -5.48 18.45 -15.24
C PRO A 25 -6.85 18.65 -15.88
N VAL A 26 -7.91 18.97 -15.12
CA VAL A 26 -9.25 19.23 -15.65
C VAL A 26 -9.33 20.63 -16.25
N THR A 27 -8.73 21.61 -15.59
CA THR A 27 -8.73 23.01 -16.02
C THR A 27 -7.48 23.42 -16.78
N ASP A 28 -6.45 22.57 -16.78
CA ASP A 28 -5.13 22.85 -17.38
C ASP A 28 -4.51 24.14 -16.80
N THR A 29 -4.55 24.26 -15.48
CA THR A 29 -4.05 25.46 -14.77
C THR A 29 -3.16 25.10 -13.61
N TRP A 30 -2.14 25.93 -13.40
CA TRP A 30 -1.29 25.92 -12.22
C TRP A 30 -1.78 26.96 -11.21
N THR A 31 -1.81 26.58 -9.94
CA THR A 31 -2.13 27.46 -8.81
C THR A 31 -0.98 27.46 -7.82
N THR A 32 -0.47 28.64 -7.47
CA THR A 32 0.53 28.79 -6.41
C THR A 32 -0.07 28.47 -5.05
N LYS A 33 0.64 27.68 -4.25
CA LYS A 33 0.26 27.26 -2.89
C LYS A 33 1.22 27.84 -1.85
N SER A 34 0.96 27.60 -0.57
CA SER A 34 1.87 28.00 0.50
C SER A 34 3.27 27.43 0.28
N PRO A 35 4.33 28.25 0.30
CA PRO A 35 5.70 27.78 0.11
C PRO A 35 6.18 26.99 1.33
N MET A 36 7.11 26.06 1.11
CA MET A 36 7.80 25.37 2.21
C MET A 36 8.69 26.35 2.99
N SER A 37 8.94 26.03 4.26
CA SER A 37 9.69 26.90 5.16
C SER A 37 11.16 26.98 4.77
N THR A 38 11.71 25.87 4.27
CA THR A 38 13.12 25.76 3.87
C THR A 38 13.23 25.52 2.36
N PRO A 39 13.64 26.52 1.57
CA PRO A 39 13.99 26.35 0.15
C PRO A 39 15.07 25.28 -0.03
N ARG A 40 14.85 24.33 -0.94
CA ARG A 40 15.77 23.19 -1.14
C ARG A 40 15.70 22.59 -2.54
N MET A 41 16.80 21.96 -2.94
CA MET A 41 16.95 21.14 -4.15
C MET A 41 17.49 19.74 -3.80
N TYR A 42 17.52 18.82 -4.77
CA TYR A 42 18.03 17.44 -4.59
C TYR A 42 17.45 16.68 -3.39
N PHE A 43 16.22 17.01 -3.03
CA PHE A 43 15.42 16.35 -2.00
C PHE A 43 14.52 15.29 -2.64
N ALA A 44 13.88 14.47 -1.81
CA ALA A 44 12.82 13.58 -2.26
C ALA A 44 11.46 14.01 -1.71
N ALA A 45 10.41 13.85 -2.52
CA ALA A 45 9.03 14.07 -2.12
C ALA A 45 8.26 12.74 -2.16
N CYS A 46 7.45 12.47 -1.15
CA CYS A 46 6.59 11.28 -1.08
C CYS A 46 5.18 11.66 -0.62
N ALA A 47 4.16 11.04 -1.21
CA ALA A 47 2.79 11.21 -0.76
C ALA A 47 2.39 10.04 0.15
N ASP A 48 1.85 10.33 1.32
CA ASP A 48 1.25 9.33 2.22
C ASP A 48 0.02 9.93 2.90
N ASN A 49 -1.08 9.17 2.95
CA ASN A 49 -2.35 9.57 3.58
C ASN A 49 -2.89 10.97 3.18
N GLY A 50 -2.74 11.34 1.91
CA GLY A 50 -3.18 12.65 1.41
C GLY A 50 -2.31 13.84 1.86
N LYS A 51 -1.14 13.59 2.46
CA LYS A 51 -0.11 14.60 2.77
C LYS A 51 1.10 14.39 1.87
N ILE A 52 1.92 15.43 1.73
CA ILE A 52 3.18 15.37 0.96
C ILE A 52 4.34 15.63 1.91
N TYR A 53 5.32 14.73 1.92
CA TYR A 53 6.51 14.82 2.75
C TYR A 53 7.70 15.20 1.87
N VAL A 54 8.35 16.31 2.22
CA VAL A 54 9.59 16.80 1.62
C VAL A 54 10.73 16.46 2.58
N ILE A 55 11.68 15.66 2.12
CA ILE A 55 12.70 15.03 2.96
C ILE A 55 14.08 15.48 2.48
N GLY A 56 14.95 15.91 3.39
CA GLY A 56 16.36 16.17 3.13
C GLY A 56 16.61 17.19 2.02
N GLY A 57 17.69 16.99 1.26
CA GLY A 57 18.10 17.85 0.15
C GLY A 57 19.26 18.78 0.49
N GLU A 58 19.55 19.71 -0.41
CA GLU A 58 20.60 20.71 -0.27
C GLU A 58 19.97 22.12 -0.27
N SER A 59 20.54 23.03 0.52
CA SER A 59 20.17 24.45 0.48
C SER A 59 20.94 25.16 -0.64
N THR A 60 20.68 26.47 -0.84
CA THR A 60 21.49 27.29 -1.76
C THR A 60 22.98 27.28 -1.42
N ASN A 61 23.33 27.04 -0.16
CA ASN A 61 24.70 26.80 0.26
C ASN A 61 25.06 25.32 0.03
N PHE A 62 25.88 25.03 -0.98
CA PHE A 62 26.29 23.66 -1.33
C PHE A 62 27.04 22.90 -0.22
N ASN A 63 27.44 23.58 0.86
CA ASN A 63 28.02 22.94 2.05
C ASN A 63 26.96 22.59 3.12
N GLU A 64 25.69 22.85 2.85
CA GLU A 64 24.57 22.65 3.76
C GLU A 64 23.61 21.61 3.18
N THR A 65 23.76 20.38 3.65
CA THR A 65 22.82 19.30 3.39
C THR A 65 21.82 19.24 4.53
N LEU A 66 20.55 19.00 4.22
CA LEU A 66 19.45 19.01 5.16
C LEU A 66 19.14 17.60 5.66
N SER A 67 18.85 17.49 6.95
CA SER A 67 18.21 16.32 7.57
C SER A 67 16.72 16.54 7.83
N THR A 68 16.21 17.74 7.55
CA THR A 68 14.84 18.14 7.91
C THR A 68 13.79 17.48 7.03
N ILE A 69 12.64 17.20 7.65
CA ILE A 69 11.44 16.70 6.99
C ILE A 69 10.32 17.72 7.19
N GLU A 70 9.67 18.12 6.11
CA GLU A 70 8.52 19.02 6.11
C GLU A 70 7.30 18.28 5.54
N GLU A 71 6.17 18.32 6.24
CA GLU A 71 4.89 17.76 5.80
C GLU A 71 3.99 18.90 5.31
N TYR A 72 3.53 18.79 4.07
CA TYR A 72 2.51 19.66 3.49
C TYR A 72 1.15 18.98 3.55
N ASP A 73 0.17 19.75 4.01
CA ASP A 73 -1.23 19.40 4.01
C ASP A 73 -1.99 20.15 2.91
N PRO A 74 -2.29 19.50 1.77
CA PRO A 74 -3.11 20.07 0.70
C PRO A 74 -4.48 20.59 1.13
N ALA A 75 -5.09 19.98 2.16
CA ALA A 75 -6.45 20.30 2.58
C ALA A 75 -6.52 21.64 3.32
N THR A 76 -5.45 22.01 4.02
CA THR A 76 -5.34 23.26 4.78
C THR A 76 -4.36 24.25 4.18
N ASP A 77 -3.60 23.84 3.16
CA ASP A 77 -2.53 24.61 2.54
C ASP A 77 -1.46 25.08 3.56
N THR A 78 -1.06 24.17 4.45
CA THR A 78 -0.11 24.46 5.54
C THR A 78 1.04 23.47 5.58
N TRP A 79 2.19 23.94 6.08
CA TRP A 79 3.38 23.16 6.32
C TRP A 79 3.60 22.89 7.80
N THR A 80 4.09 21.70 8.13
CA THR A 80 4.47 21.30 9.49
C THR A 80 5.85 20.67 9.48
N MET A 81 6.74 21.18 10.34
CA MET A 81 8.05 20.56 10.59
C MET A 81 7.87 19.21 11.29
N LYS A 82 8.55 18.18 10.79
CA LYS A 82 8.52 16.83 11.35
C LYS A 82 9.87 16.46 11.98
N ALA A 83 9.91 15.29 12.61
CA ALA A 83 11.17 14.74 13.12
C ALA A 83 12.21 14.61 12.00
N THR A 84 13.44 15.02 12.29
CA THR A 84 14.54 15.02 11.31
C THR A 84 15.13 13.64 11.14
N MET A 85 15.79 13.40 10.00
CA MET A 85 16.60 12.22 9.78
C MET A 85 17.82 12.19 10.74
N PRO A 86 18.32 11.01 11.14
CA PRO A 86 19.54 10.87 11.93
C PRO A 86 20.78 11.41 11.23
N THR A 87 20.78 11.38 9.90
CA THR A 87 21.86 11.89 9.05
C THR A 87 21.27 12.76 7.94
N GLU A 88 21.91 13.90 7.69
CA GLU A 88 21.62 14.75 6.53
C GLU A 88 21.95 14.01 5.23
N ARG A 89 21.15 14.25 4.19
CA ARG A 89 21.41 13.71 2.86
C ARG A 89 20.72 14.50 1.75
N GLY A 90 21.36 14.57 0.59
CA GLY A 90 20.84 14.98 -0.71
C GLY A 90 21.15 13.92 -1.78
N ASP A 91 20.60 14.06 -2.98
CA ASP A 91 20.82 13.14 -4.11
C ASP A 91 20.45 11.67 -3.82
N PHE A 92 19.28 11.45 -3.21
CA PHE A 92 18.79 10.13 -2.81
C PHE A 92 17.43 9.79 -3.41
N ALA A 93 17.02 8.53 -3.25
CA ALA A 93 15.67 8.07 -3.59
C ALA A 93 14.83 7.91 -2.31
N ALA A 94 13.53 8.19 -2.42
CA ALA A 94 12.57 7.85 -1.38
C ALA A 94 11.30 7.25 -1.96
N CYS A 95 10.65 6.36 -1.19
CA CYS A 95 9.34 5.82 -1.52
C CYS A 95 8.48 5.68 -0.25
N ALA A 96 7.16 5.83 -0.41
CA ALA A 96 6.20 5.56 0.66
C ALA A 96 5.53 4.20 0.43
N ASP A 97 5.44 3.39 1.50
CA ASP A 97 4.72 2.12 1.49
C ASP A 97 4.21 1.78 2.90
N TYR A 98 2.99 1.24 3.00
CA TYR A 98 2.30 0.89 4.26
C TYR A 98 2.45 1.90 5.42
N GLY A 99 2.34 3.20 5.13
CA GLY A 99 2.43 4.26 6.14
C GLY A 99 3.85 4.55 6.64
N LYS A 100 4.87 4.08 5.92
CA LYS A 100 6.29 4.35 6.15
C LYS A 100 6.88 5.02 4.93
N ILE A 101 7.93 5.84 5.14
CA ILE A 101 8.71 6.42 4.05
C ILE A 101 10.14 5.91 4.15
N TYR A 102 10.60 5.25 3.11
CA TYR A 102 11.94 4.68 3.01
C TYR A 102 12.83 5.67 2.27
N VAL A 103 13.98 5.97 2.83
CA VAL A 103 14.98 6.89 2.29
C VAL A 103 16.25 6.10 2.04
N ILE A 104 16.71 6.06 0.79
CA ILE A 104 17.73 5.11 0.33
C ILE A 104 18.84 5.89 -0.37
N GLY A 105 20.07 5.71 0.12
CA GLY A 105 21.26 6.28 -0.51
C GLY A 105 21.47 7.77 -0.20
N GLY A 106 22.11 8.46 -1.15
CA GLY A 106 22.43 9.88 -1.06
C GLY A 106 23.81 10.18 -0.48
N GLN A 107 24.08 11.47 -0.30
CA GLN A 107 25.32 11.99 0.21
C GLN A 107 25.10 13.11 1.22
N ASN A 108 25.99 13.21 2.21
CA ASN A 108 26.02 14.35 3.13
C ASN A 108 26.87 15.51 2.58
N SER A 109 27.03 16.57 3.38
CA SER A 109 27.84 17.75 3.03
C SER A 109 29.32 17.44 2.76
N LEU A 110 29.83 16.33 3.31
CA LEU A 110 31.20 15.83 3.09
C LEU A 110 31.32 14.93 1.84
N LYS A 111 30.25 14.80 1.04
CA LYS A 111 30.16 13.91 -0.13
C LYS A 111 30.46 12.44 0.19
N VAL A 112 30.14 12.03 1.42
CA VAL A 112 30.16 10.62 1.84
C VAL A 112 28.84 9.99 1.43
N TYR A 113 28.92 8.99 0.55
CA TYR A 113 27.74 8.25 0.09
C TYR A 113 27.24 7.29 1.16
N SER A 114 25.93 7.30 1.40
CA SER A 114 25.28 6.36 2.30
C SER A 114 24.81 5.13 1.54
N THR A 115 25.02 3.95 2.12
CA THR A 115 24.33 2.70 1.73
C THR A 115 23.19 2.36 2.69
N GLU A 116 22.93 3.24 3.66
CA GLU A 116 21.95 3.01 4.72
C GLU A 116 20.54 3.34 4.22
N VAL A 117 19.58 2.54 4.67
CA VAL A 117 18.15 2.79 4.50
C VAL A 117 17.62 3.40 5.79
N TYR A 118 17.08 4.61 5.69
CA TYR A 118 16.35 5.24 6.79
C TYR A 118 14.85 5.05 6.57
N VAL A 119 14.12 4.77 7.66
CA VAL A 119 12.66 4.61 7.64
C VAL A 119 12.04 5.68 8.51
N TYR A 120 11.24 6.55 7.89
CA TYR A 120 10.45 7.56 8.56
C TYR A 120 9.02 7.05 8.76
N GLU A 121 8.50 7.19 9.98
CA GLU A 121 7.15 6.76 10.36
C GLU A 121 6.29 8.00 10.67
N PRO A 122 5.66 8.63 9.66
CA PRO A 122 4.92 9.89 9.81
C PRO A 122 3.76 9.82 10.81
N ARG A 123 3.24 8.62 11.04
CA ARG A 123 2.06 8.33 11.87
C ARG A 123 2.46 7.93 13.31
N GLY A 124 3.74 8.07 13.67
CA GLY A 124 4.35 7.32 14.77
C GLY A 124 4.52 5.85 14.38
N VAL A 125 5.15 5.04 15.24
CA VAL A 125 4.97 3.58 15.15
C VAL A 125 3.47 3.39 15.06
N PRO A 126 2.95 2.72 14.03
CA PRO A 126 1.53 2.39 14.02
C PRO A 126 1.24 1.86 15.41
N THR A 127 0.32 2.47 16.15
CA THR A 127 -0.42 1.68 17.11
C THR A 127 -1.12 0.69 16.22
N PHE A 128 -0.44 -0.42 15.96
CA PHE A 128 -1.09 -1.67 15.75
C PHE A 128 -2.09 -1.69 16.92
N VAL A 129 -3.36 -1.37 16.62
CA VAL A 129 -4.38 -2.34 17.01
C VAL A 129 -3.69 -3.64 16.65
N GLU A 130 -3.39 -4.48 17.64
CA GLU A 130 -3.01 -5.84 17.34
C GLU A 130 -4.12 -6.38 16.43
N ASP A 131 -4.02 -6.12 15.13
CA ASP A 131 -4.37 -7.08 14.13
C ASP A 131 -3.34 -8.13 14.43
N SER A 132 -3.75 -9.02 15.33
CA SER A 132 -2.98 -10.11 15.84
C SER A 132 -2.49 -10.83 14.60
N THR A 133 -1.29 -10.52 14.14
CA THR A 133 -0.62 -11.32 13.12
C THR A 133 -0.67 -12.71 13.73
N PRO A 134 -1.42 -13.66 13.15
CA PRO A 134 -1.65 -14.93 13.82
C PRO A 134 -0.28 -15.52 14.10
N VAL A 135 0.08 -15.58 15.38
CA VAL A 135 1.37 -16.10 15.85
C VAL A 135 1.47 -17.60 15.56
N GLU A 136 0.34 -18.20 15.17
CA GLU A 136 0.22 -19.51 14.54
C GLU A 136 -0.27 -19.37 13.10
N TYR A 137 0.65 -19.48 12.14
CA TYR A 137 0.27 -19.99 10.82
C TYR A 137 0.21 -21.51 10.93
N SER A 138 -0.99 -22.04 11.13
CA SER A 138 -1.25 -23.40 10.70
C SER A 138 -1.40 -23.38 9.18
N LEU A 139 -0.59 -24.19 8.49
CA LEU A 139 -0.89 -24.55 7.11
C LEU A 139 -2.16 -25.41 7.16
N LEU A 140 -3.32 -24.76 7.17
CA LEU A 140 -4.57 -25.45 6.96
C LEU A 140 -4.53 -25.98 5.53
N GLN A 141 -4.56 -27.29 5.40
CA GLN A 141 -4.71 -27.93 4.11
C GLN A 141 -5.97 -27.35 3.46
N ASN A 142 -5.81 -26.71 2.30
CA ASN A 142 -6.91 -26.20 1.49
C ASN A 142 -7.65 -27.40 0.90
N TYR A 143 -8.32 -28.17 1.73
CA TYR A 143 -9.01 -29.36 1.29
C TYR A 143 -10.20 -28.94 0.42
N PRO A 144 -10.43 -29.59 -0.73
CA PRO A 144 -9.57 -30.55 -1.43
C PRO A 144 -8.64 -29.85 -2.44
N ASN A 145 -7.33 -29.88 -2.19
CA ASN A 145 -6.30 -29.35 -3.09
C ASN A 145 -5.02 -30.20 -2.99
N PRO A 146 -4.45 -30.68 -4.10
CA PRO A 146 -5.03 -30.69 -5.46
C PRO A 146 -6.18 -31.70 -5.61
N PHE A 147 -7.04 -31.52 -6.62
CA PHE A 147 -8.15 -32.43 -6.94
C PHE A 147 -8.25 -32.72 -8.45
N ASN A 148 -8.87 -33.85 -8.82
CA ASN A 148 -9.15 -34.23 -10.21
C ASN A 148 -10.21 -35.36 -10.30
N PRO A 149 -11.29 -35.23 -11.10
CA PRO A 149 -11.84 -33.98 -11.64
C PRO A 149 -12.77 -33.30 -10.63
N SER A 150 -13.13 -33.97 -9.53
CA SER A 150 -14.14 -33.50 -8.59
C SER A 150 -13.58 -33.24 -7.20
N THR A 151 -14.25 -32.34 -6.49
CA THR A 151 -13.90 -31.88 -5.15
C THR A 151 -15.17 -31.73 -4.31
N THR A 152 -15.14 -32.15 -3.05
CA THR A 152 -16.27 -32.04 -2.12
C THR A 152 -15.94 -31.04 -1.02
N ILE A 153 -16.78 -30.01 -0.90
CA ILE A 153 -16.63 -28.91 0.06
C ILE A 153 -17.61 -29.16 1.20
N GLY A 154 -17.09 -29.49 2.38
CA GLY A 154 -17.88 -29.65 3.60
C GLY A 154 -18.01 -28.32 4.37
N TYR A 155 -19.17 -28.08 4.97
CA TYR A 155 -19.41 -26.91 5.81
C TYR A 155 -20.41 -27.20 6.94
N GLN A 156 -20.34 -26.40 8.00
CA GLN A 156 -21.19 -26.50 9.19
C GLN A 156 -21.96 -25.20 9.39
N LEU A 157 -23.25 -25.30 9.68
CA LEU A 157 -24.07 -24.18 10.14
C LEU A 157 -24.39 -24.36 11.62
N ASP A 158 -24.03 -23.34 12.41
CA ASP A 158 -24.35 -23.29 13.83
C ASP A 158 -25.77 -22.78 14.08
N GLN A 159 -26.33 -22.03 13.13
CA GLN A 159 -27.68 -21.47 13.18
C GLN A 159 -28.32 -21.54 11.79
N ALA A 160 -29.65 -21.43 11.71
CA ALA A 160 -30.34 -21.38 10.42
C ALA A 160 -29.94 -20.11 9.65
N GLY A 161 -29.69 -20.22 8.35
CA GLY A 161 -29.22 -19.11 7.54
C GLY A 161 -29.24 -19.42 6.05
N MET A 162 -29.17 -18.35 5.25
CA MET A 162 -28.99 -18.47 3.80
C MET A 162 -27.57 -18.95 3.53
N VAL A 163 -27.43 -19.99 2.71
CA VAL A 163 -26.13 -20.51 2.28
C VAL A 163 -25.93 -20.21 0.81
N ASN A 164 -24.86 -19.50 0.50
CA ASN A 164 -24.43 -19.23 -0.87
C ASN A 164 -23.02 -19.76 -1.09
N LEU A 165 -22.87 -20.89 -1.78
CA LEU A 165 -21.59 -21.51 -2.12
C LEU A 165 -21.35 -21.43 -3.63
N VAL A 166 -20.30 -20.72 -4.02
CA VAL A 166 -20.02 -20.36 -5.41
C VAL A 166 -18.56 -20.61 -5.75
N VAL A 167 -18.30 -21.10 -6.95
CA VAL A 167 -16.95 -21.31 -7.50
C VAL A 167 -16.63 -20.20 -8.50
N TYR A 168 -15.40 -19.70 -8.44
CA TYR A 168 -14.84 -18.65 -9.27
C TYR A 168 -13.55 -19.12 -9.96
N ASP A 169 -13.28 -18.58 -11.13
CA ASP A 169 -11.98 -18.69 -11.80
C ASP A 169 -10.94 -17.71 -11.21
N LEU A 170 -9.70 -17.79 -11.70
CA LEU A 170 -8.58 -16.92 -11.27
C LEU A 170 -8.82 -15.43 -11.56
N LEU A 171 -9.73 -15.09 -12.48
CA LEU A 171 -10.09 -13.71 -12.81
C LEU A 171 -11.27 -13.21 -11.94
N GLY A 172 -11.73 -14.00 -10.97
CA GLY A 172 -12.85 -13.66 -10.10
C GLY A 172 -14.21 -13.79 -10.77
N ARG A 173 -14.32 -14.48 -11.91
CA ARG A 173 -15.60 -14.71 -12.59
C ARG A 173 -16.29 -15.92 -11.99
N LYS A 174 -17.59 -15.79 -11.70
CA LYS A 174 -18.41 -16.91 -11.23
C LYS A 174 -18.55 -17.95 -12.34
N ILE A 175 -18.19 -19.20 -12.05
CA ILE A 175 -18.30 -20.33 -12.98
C ILE A 175 -19.32 -21.39 -12.55
N ALA A 176 -19.61 -21.50 -11.25
CA ALA A 176 -20.65 -22.39 -10.75
C ALA A 176 -21.26 -21.89 -9.44
N THR A 177 -22.56 -22.10 -9.25
CA THR A 177 -23.23 -21.98 -7.95
C THR A 177 -23.59 -23.39 -7.49
N LEU A 178 -23.04 -23.80 -6.35
CA LEU A 178 -23.23 -25.15 -5.81
C LEU A 178 -24.37 -25.19 -4.79
N VAL A 179 -24.57 -24.12 -4.03
CA VAL A 179 -25.64 -23.96 -3.04
C VAL A 179 -26.11 -22.50 -3.07
N ASP A 180 -27.42 -22.29 -3.05
CA ASP A 180 -28.04 -20.96 -2.93
C ASP A 180 -29.44 -21.10 -2.30
N GLU A 181 -29.48 -21.48 -1.03
CA GLU A 181 -30.74 -21.81 -0.35
C GLU A 181 -30.65 -21.65 1.17
N MET A 182 -31.81 -21.53 1.82
CA MET A 182 -31.91 -21.55 3.29
C MET A 182 -31.61 -22.94 3.84
N LYS A 183 -30.75 -23.01 4.85
CA LYS A 183 -30.43 -24.25 5.57
C LYS A 183 -30.66 -24.09 7.07
N ILE A 184 -31.05 -25.18 7.71
CA ILE A 184 -31.12 -25.30 9.18
C ILE A 184 -29.73 -25.64 9.74
N PRO A 185 -29.50 -25.52 11.07
CA PRO A 185 -28.24 -25.91 11.68
C PRO A 185 -27.89 -27.36 11.35
N GLY A 186 -26.62 -27.63 11.03
CA GLY A 186 -26.16 -28.96 10.68
C GLY A 186 -24.92 -29.01 9.79
N SER A 187 -24.52 -30.24 9.46
CA SER A 187 -23.38 -30.56 8.61
C SER A 187 -23.83 -30.80 7.17
N TYR A 188 -23.18 -30.14 6.22
CA TYR A 188 -23.50 -30.23 4.81
C TYR A 188 -22.25 -30.40 3.96
N SER A 189 -22.44 -30.82 2.72
CA SER A 189 -21.39 -30.79 1.71
C SER A 189 -21.97 -30.57 0.32
N ALA A 190 -21.15 -30.02 -0.58
CA ALA A 190 -21.46 -29.91 -1.99
C ALA A 190 -20.27 -30.35 -2.83
N THR A 191 -20.54 -31.05 -3.93
CA THR A 191 -19.50 -31.51 -4.85
C THR A 191 -19.46 -30.65 -6.10
N TRP A 192 -18.27 -30.19 -6.46
CA TRP A 192 -18.01 -29.58 -7.76
C TRP A 192 -17.27 -30.58 -8.64
N ASN A 193 -17.80 -30.83 -9.84
CA ASN A 193 -17.12 -31.60 -10.88
C ASN A 193 -16.55 -30.63 -11.92
N ALA A 194 -15.22 -30.63 -12.07
CA ALA A 194 -14.49 -29.73 -12.95
C ALA A 194 -14.02 -30.41 -14.26
N ASP A 195 -14.62 -31.53 -14.66
CA ASP A 195 -14.21 -32.30 -15.84
C ASP A 195 -14.28 -31.47 -17.15
N GLY A 196 -15.15 -30.45 -17.23
CA GLY A 196 -15.23 -29.51 -18.35
C GLY A 196 -14.25 -28.33 -18.32
N TYR A 197 -13.39 -28.23 -17.30
CA TYR A 197 -12.54 -27.05 -17.07
C TYR A 197 -11.05 -27.36 -17.26
N SER A 198 -10.24 -26.35 -17.58
CA SER A 198 -8.78 -26.49 -17.74
C SER A 198 -8.09 -26.66 -16.39
N SER A 199 -6.97 -27.40 -16.34
CA SER A 199 -6.09 -27.39 -15.15
C SER A 199 -5.75 -25.96 -14.76
N GLY A 200 -5.74 -25.67 -13.46
CA GLY A 200 -5.55 -24.31 -12.98
C GLY A 200 -6.01 -24.08 -11.55
N VAL A 201 -5.98 -22.80 -11.17
CA VAL A 201 -6.39 -22.33 -9.85
C VAL A 201 -7.82 -21.83 -9.91
N TYR A 202 -8.62 -22.29 -8.94
CA TYR A 202 -10.00 -21.91 -8.73
C TYR A 202 -10.21 -21.50 -7.28
N PHE A 203 -11.27 -20.77 -7.01
CA PHE A 203 -11.66 -20.41 -5.65
C PHE A 203 -13.09 -20.82 -5.40
N PHE A 204 -13.40 -21.32 -4.22
CA PHE A 204 -14.78 -21.31 -3.75
C PHE A 204 -14.93 -20.19 -2.72
N ARG A 205 -16.09 -19.54 -2.74
CA ARG A 205 -16.56 -18.64 -1.68
C ARG A 205 -17.85 -19.21 -1.14
N ILE A 206 -17.93 -19.39 0.18
CA ILE A 206 -19.16 -19.74 0.88
C ILE A 206 -19.54 -18.63 1.85
N ASP A 207 -20.79 -18.20 1.75
CA ASP A 207 -21.45 -17.28 2.66
C ASP A 207 -22.49 -18.06 3.46
N LEU A 208 -22.41 -18.04 4.79
CA LEU A 208 -23.29 -18.78 5.68
C LEU A 208 -24.35 -17.88 6.36
N GLY A 209 -24.55 -16.66 5.88
CA GLY A 209 -25.63 -15.76 6.33
C GLY A 209 -25.40 -15.06 7.67
N ASN A 210 -24.45 -15.53 8.50
CA ASN A 210 -24.13 -14.98 9.82
C ASN A 210 -22.77 -14.27 9.85
N SER A 211 -22.45 -13.49 8.81
CA SER A 211 -21.15 -12.81 8.64
C SER A 211 -19.93 -13.75 8.53
N LYS A 212 -20.15 -15.08 8.46
CA LYS A 212 -19.10 -16.06 8.21
C LYS A 212 -18.98 -16.28 6.71
N VAL A 213 -18.00 -15.62 6.11
CA VAL A 213 -17.60 -15.80 4.72
C VAL A 213 -16.26 -16.53 4.70
N LEU A 214 -16.20 -17.65 4.01
CA LEU A 214 -14.95 -18.40 3.78
C LEU A 214 -14.65 -18.42 2.29
N THR A 215 -13.43 -18.03 1.93
CA THR A 215 -12.92 -18.18 0.57
C THR A 215 -11.66 -19.02 0.61
N GLN A 216 -11.59 -20.08 -0.21
CA GLN A 216 -10.42 -20.95 -0.28
C GLN A 216 -10.04 -21.27 -1.71
N LYS A 217 -8.73 -21.49 -1.89
CA LYS A 217 -8.11 -21.87 -3.15
C LYS A 217 -8.20 -23.39 -3.38
N MET A 218 -8.55 -23.79 -4.59
CA MET A 218 -8.50 -25.16 -5.07
C MET A 218 -7.59 -25.23 -6.31
N MET A 219 -6.82 -26.31 -6.47
CA MET A 219 -6.08 -26.55 -7.73
C MET A 219 -6.59 -27.80 -8.42
N LEU A 220 -7.06 -27.61 -9.65
CA LEU A 220 -7.41 -28.68 -10.57
C LEU A 220 -6.16 -29.12 -11.31
N VAL A 221 -5.82 -30.41 -11.23
CA VAL A 221 -4.65 -30.98 -11.91
C VAL A 221 -5.10 -32.16 -12.76
N LYS A 222 -5.28 -31.94 -14.07
CA LYS A 222 -5.50 -33.00 -15.05
C LYS A 222 -4.19 -33.60 -15.53
#